data_AF-A0A8S3S9B8-F1
#
_entry.id   AF-A0A8S3S9B8-F1
#
_cell.length_a   1.000
_cell.length_b   1.000
_cell.length_c   1.000
_cell.angle_alpha   90.00
_cell.angle_beta   90.00
_cell.angle_gamma   90.00
#
_symmetry.space_group_name_H-M   'P 1'
#
loop_
_entity.id
_entity.type
_entity.pdbx_description
1 polymer ?
#
loop_
_entity_poly.entity_id
_entity_poly.type
_entity_poly.pdbx_seq_one_letter_code
_entity_poly.pdbx_strand_id
1 'polypeptide(L)'
;MSADKTIKQNLAAATIFREYLKVKKMDPGFEQYDTLKLDEVLGHFYMDVRKADGNRYKTNSLQCLRYSLNRYLKAPPYNKKIDIVNDESFSASRENFKAAMAELKRMGLGDVEHYPSIDEADRRKMYTSIYLSPNTPFGLQNKVQFDIRLYFCRRGMENMPQMTKSTFSVKIRRRGLNMLLKL
;
A
#
# COMPACT_ATOMS: atom_id res chain seq x y z
N MET A 1 -8.90 -9.77 8.08
CA MET A 1 -7.58 -9.11 8.00
C MET A 1 -7.71 -7.76 7.28
N SER A 2 -7.96 -6.64 7.97
CA SER A 2 -7.94 -5.31 7.32
C SER A 2 -7.83 -4.13 8.30
N ALA A 3 -8.52 -4.20 9.46
CA ALA A 3 -8.58 -3.09 10.42
C ALA A 3 -7.23 -2.82 11.14
N ASP A 4 -6.60 -3.84 11.72
CA ASP A 4 -5.37 -3.66 12.53
C ASP A 4 -4.20 -3.08 11.75
N LYS A 5 -4.03 -3.51 10.49
CA LYS A 5 -2.97 -2.99 9.61
C LYS A 5 -3.20 -1.51 9.33
N THR A 6 -4.44 -1.11 9.10
CA THR A 6 -4.83 0.29 8.87
C THR A 6 -4.60 1.14 10.11
N ILE A 7 -4.95 0.64 11.31
CA ILE A 7 -4.69 1.33 12.57
C ILE A 7 -3.18 1.53 12.77
N LYS A 8 -2.37 0.48 12.59
CA LYS A 8 -0.91 0.57 12.68
C LYS A 8 -0.33 1.59 11.70
N GLN A 9 -0.84 1.64 10.47
CA GLN A 9 -0.40 2.61 9.47
C GLN A 9 -0.76 4.06 9.87
N ASN A 10 -1.97 4.27 10.40
CA ASN A 10 -2.40 5.58 10.90
C ASN A 10 -1.51 6.06 12.07
N LEU A 11 -1.21 5.16 13.01
CA LEU A 11 -0.31 5.44 14.14
C LEU A 11 1.12 5.75 13.69
N ALA A 12 1.63 5.00 12.69
CA ALA A 12 2.95 5.26 12.12
C ALA A 12 3.01 6.65 11.46
N ALA A 13 1.98 7.05 10.71
CA ALA A 13 1.91 8.37 10.10
C ALA A 13 1.88 9.49 11.15
N ALA A 14 1.09 9.32 12.23
CA ALA A 14 1.07 10.25 13.35
C ALA A 14 2.44 10.36 14.02
N THR A 15 3.13 9.23 14.22
CA THR A 15 4.49 9.20 14.79
C THR A 15 5.47 9.99 13.93
N ILE A 16 5.47 9.76 12.61
CA ILE A 16 6.33 10.51 11.66
C ILE A 16 6.06 12.01 11.76
N PHE A 17 4.79 12.41 11.86
CA PHE A 17 4.45 13.82 11.98
C PHE A 17 4.91 14.41 13.32
N ARG A 18 4.76 13.69 14.44
CA ARG A 18 5.30 14.13 15.74
C ARG A 18 6.81 14.32 15.73
N GLU A 19 7.55 13.39 15.14
CA GLU A 19 9.01 13.52 15.04
C GLU A 19 9.41 14.72 14.17
N TYR A 20 8.70 14.95 13.06
CA TYR A 20 8.89 16.16 12.26
C TYR A 20 8.66 17.44 13.09
N LEU A 21 7.58 17.50 13.88
CA LEU A 21 7.28 18.66 14.72
C LEU A 21 8.36 18.90 15.77
N LYS A 22 8.85 17.84 16.42
CA LYS A 22 9.97 17.93 17.38
C LYS A 22 11.23 18.51 16.73
N VAL A 23 11.59 18.05 15.53
CA VAL A 23 12.74 18.58 14.77
C VAL A 23 12.55 20.05 14.43
N LYS A 24 11.32 20.46 14.08
CA LYS A 24 10.96 21.87 13.84
C LYS A 24 10.77 22.69 15.13
N LYS A 25 11.04 22.11 16.31
CA LYS A 25 10.86 22.73 17.63
C LYS A 25 9.42 23.21 17.87
N MET A 26 8.45 22.43 17.39
CA MET A 26 7.02 22.66 17.57
C MET A 26 6.43 21.63 18.53
N ASP A 27 5.26 21.92 19.10
CA ASP A 27 4.56 20.99 20.00
C ASP A 27 4.13 19.71 19.24
N PRO A 28 4.56 18.50 19.63
CA PRO A 28 4.13 17.26 19.00
C PRO A 28 2.64 16.93 19.23
N GLY A 29 1.93 17.61 20.14
CA GLY A 29 0.49 17.47 20.39
C GLY A 29 -0.41 18.08 19.32
N PHE A 30 -0.15 17.78 18.04
CA PHE A 30 -0.86 18.38 16.89
C PHE A 30 -2.37 18.10 16.89
N GLU A 31 -2.83 17.12 17.66
CA GLU A 31 -4.24 16.86 17.85
C GLU A 31 -4.94 17.99 18.62
N GLN A 32 -4.22 18.88 19.27
CA GLN A 32 -4.78 20.08 19.91
C GLN A 32 -4.68 21.34 19.07
N TYR A 33 -4.04 21.27 17.89
CA TYR A 33 -3.94 22.43 17.02
C TYR A 33 -5.32 22.82 16.49
N ASP A 34 -5.54 24.13 16.40
CA ASP A 34 -6.64 24.69 15.64
C ASP A 34 -6.45 24.43 14.13
N THR A 35 -7.49 24.68 13.36
CA THR A 35 -7.52 24.40 11.92
C THR A 35 -6.47 25.19 11.15
N LEU A 36 -6.28 26.48 11.47
CA LEU A 36 -5.34 27.34 10.76
C LEU A 36 -3.90 26.88 10.99
N LYS A 37 -3.55 26.58 12.24
CA LYS A 37 -2.22 26.10 12.59
C LYS A 37 -1.95 24.73 12.00
N LEU A 38 -2.93 23.84 12.04
CA LEU A 38 -2.80 22.51 11.48
C LEU A 38 -2.62 22.58 9.95
N ASP A 39 -3.34 23.45 9.24
CA ASP A 39 -3.20 23.65 7.80
C ASP A 39 -1.80 24.15 7.41
N GLU A 40 -1.33 25.21 8.06
CA GLU A 40 0.01 25.76 7.82
C GLU A 40 1.10 24.67 8.00
N VAL A 41 1.06 23.97 9.13
CA VAL A 41 2.09 23.01 9.51
C VAL A 41 2.07 21.75 8.65
N LEU A 42 0.89 21.28 8.26
CA LEU A 42 0.76 20.18 7.28
C LEU A 42 1.33 20.58 5.92
N GLY A 43 1.15 21.83 5.50
CA GLY A 43 1.75 22.33 4.26
C GLY A 43 3.26 22.22 4.25
N HIS A 44 3.93 22.71 5.29
CA HIS A 44 5.38 22.57 5.43
C HIS A 44 5.81 21.10 5.53
N PHE A 45 5.07 20.30 6.30
CA PHE A 45 5.35 18.87 6.44
C PHE A 45 5.39 18.14 5.09
N TYR A 46 4.44 18.38 4.18
CA TYR A 46 4.41 17.69 2.90
C TYR A 46 5.60 18.05 1.98
N MET A 47 6.17 19.25 2.13
CA MET A 47 7.35 19.69 1.39
C MET A 47 8.65 19.14 1.99
N ASP A 48 8.70 19.07 3.33
CA ASP A 48 9.94 18.85 4.07
C ASP A 48 10.16 17.40 4.48
N VAL A 49 9.11 16.59 4.63
CA VAL A 49 9.24 15.26 5.23
C VAL A 49 10.20 14.37 4.42
N ARG A 50 11.08 13.69 5.14
CA ARG A 50 12.06 12.74 4.59
C ARG A 50 11.98 11.40 5.31
N LYS A 51 12.49 10.37 4.66
CA LYS A 51 12.76 9.07 5.27
C LYS A 51 13.94 9.19 6.24
N ALA A 52 14.15 8.17 7.07
CA ALA A 52 15.27 8.12 8.03
C ALA A 52 16.66 8.20 7.35
N ASP A 53 16.76 7.77 6.09
CA ASP A 53 17.96 7.87 5.24
C ASP A 53 18.15 9.27 4.63
N GLY A 54 17.29 10.24 4.95
CA GLY A 54 17.31 11.60 4.40
C GLY A 54 16.67 11.74 3.00
N ASN A 55 16.35 10.63 2.34
CA ASN A 55 15.76 10.66 1.00
C ASN A 55 14.27 11.06 1.04
N ARG A 56 13.75 11.54 -0.09
CA ARG A 56 12.31 11.84 -0.23
C ARG A 56 11.47 10.56 -0.32
N TYR A 57 10.20 10.67 0.08
CA TYR A 57 9.20 9.63 -0.14
C TYR A 57 8.79 9.56 -1.61
N LYS A 58 8.35 8.37 -2.08
CA LYS A 58 7.61 8.26 -3.35
C LYS A 58 6.24 8.93 -3.23
N THR A 59 5.67 9.34 -4.36
CA THR A 59 4.36 10.03 -4.43
C THR A 59 3.25 9.25 -3.71
N ASN A 60 3.19 7.94 -3.94
CA ASN A 60 2.22 7.04 -3.30
C ASN A 60 2.34 7.04 -1.77
N SER A 61 3.56 7.12 -1.26
CA SER A 61 3.87 7.03 0.17
C SER A 61 3.51 8.33 0.87
N LEU A 62 3.82 9.48 0.24
CA LEU A 62 3.40 10.79 0.73
C LEU A 62 1.87 10.93 0.74
N GLN A 63 1.20 10.44 -0.31
CA GLN A 63 -0.25 10.40 -0.36
C GLN A 63 -0.84 9.48 0.72
N CYS A 64 -0.24 8.31 0.95
CA CYS A 64 -0.63 7.44 2.06
C CYS A 64 -0.47 8.12 3.42
N LEU A 65 0.60 8.89 3.66
CA LEU A 65 0.79 9.65 4.90
C LEU A 65 -0.38 10.63 5.12
N ARG A 66 -0.73 11.43 4.12
CA ARG A 66 -1.84 12.39 4.18
C ARG A 66 -3.17 11.72 4.55
N TYR A 67 -3.54 10.65 3.86
CA TYR A 67 -4.79 9.93 4.18
C TYR A 67 -4.75 9.24 5.55
N SER A 68 -3.59 8.73 5.95
CA SER A 68 -3.42 8.07 7.25
C SER A 68 -3.54 9.06 8.40
N LEU A 69 -3.00 10.28 8.27
CA LEU A 69 -3.19 11.37 9.21
C LEU A 69 -4.66 11.81 9.29
N ASN A 70 -5.36 11.94 8.16
CA ASN A 70 -6.78 12.28 8.15
C ASN A 70 -7.60 11.25 8.93
N ARG A 71 -7.37 9.95 8.68
CA ARG A 71 -8.03 8.86 9.43
C ARG A 71 -7.64 8.85 10.90
N TYR A 72 -6.38 9.13 11.22
CA TYR A 72 -5.89 9.17 12.59
C TYR A 72 -6.64 10.23 13.41
N LEU A 73 -6.78 11.45 12.90
CA LEU A 73 -7.48 12.54 13.57
C LEU A 73 -8.98 12.29 13.73
N LYS A 74 -9.61 11.62 12.76
CA LYS A 74 -11.04 11.25 12.79
C LYS A 74 -11.35 10.05 13.69
N ALA A 75 -10.35 9.23 14.03
CA ALA A 75 -10.53 8.04 14.86
C ALA A 75 -10.48 8.38 16.37
N PRO A 76 -10.98 7.49 17.25
CA PRO A 76 -10.76 7.59 18.68
C PRO A 76 -9.25 7.61 19.02
N PRO A 77 -8.83 8.36 20.05
CA PRO A 77 -9.67 9.12 20.99
C PRO A 77 -10.06 10.53 20.51
N TYR A 78 -9.47 11.03 19.43
CA TYR A 78 -9.56 12.45 19.06
C TYR A 78 -10.88 12.82 18.39
N ASN A 79 -11.45 11.92 17.58
CA ASN A 79 -12.76 12.07 16.95
C ASN A 79 -12.99 13.45 16.30
N LYS A 80 -11.93 14.06 15.71
CA LYS A 80 -12.04 15.39 15.12
C LYS A 80 -13.02 15.37 13.96
N LYS A 81 -13.87 16.40 13.88
CA LYS A 81 -14.83 16.62 12.78
C LYS A 81 -14.22 17.49 11.67
N ILE A 82 -12.96 17.25 11.32
CA ILE A 82 -12.24 17.98 10.26
C ILE A 82 -11.84 17.01 9.15
N ASP A 83 -11.71 17.51 7.92
CA ASP A 83 -11.17 16.73 6.80
C ASP A 83 -9.95 17.43 6.18
N ILE A 84 -8.75 17.06 6.62
CA ILE A 84 -7.48 17.66 6.14
C ILE A 84 -7.20 17.39 4.64
N VAL A 85 -8.03 16.58 3.98
CA VAL A 85 -7.91 16.27 2.56
C VAL A 85 -8.81 17.18 1.72
N ASN A 86 -10.09 17.26 2.08
CA ASN A 86 -11.13 17.82 1.22
C ASN A 86 -11.70 19.15 1.72
N ASP A 87 -11.58 19.46 3.01
CA ASP A 87 -12.11 20.69 3.61
C ASP A 87 -11.35 21.92 3.09
N GLU A 88 -12.10 22.98 2.75
CA GLU A 88 -11.58 24.23 2.19
C GLU A 88 -10.72 25.00 3.18
N SER A 89 -10.94 24.77 4.48
CA SER A 89 -10.13 25.34 5.57
C SER A 89 -8.66 24.87 5.53
N PHE A 90 -8.35 23.87 4.70
CA PHE A 90 -7.02 23.30 4.50
C PHE A 90 -6.40 23.70 3.14
N SER A 91 -6.53 24.97 2.76
CA SER A 91 -6.10 25.44 1.44
C SER A 91 -4.58 25.51 1.31
N ALA A 92 -3.85 25.95 2.35
CA ALA A 92 -2.40 26.08 2.29
C ALA A 92 -1.72 24.71 2.21
N SER A 93 -2.15 23.74 3.03
CA SER A 93 -1.63 22.38 2.97
C SER A 93 -1.98 21.68 1.67
N ARG A 94 -3.15 21.97 1.09
CA ARG A 94 -3.56 21.41 -0.21
C ARG A 94 -2.66 21.89 -1.34
N GLU A 95 -2.37 23.18 -1.42
CA GLU A 95 -1.49 23.72 -2.47
C GLU A 95 -0.05 23.26 -2.30
N ASN A 96 0.48 23.27 -1.07
CA ASN A 96 1.81 22.71 -0.78
C ASN A 96 1.89 21.21 -1.09
N PHE A 97 0.85 20.44 -0.78
CA PHE A 97 0.80 19.01 -1.15
C PHE A 97 0.83 18.82 -2.67
N LYS A 98 0.07 19.61 -3.44
CA LYS A 98 0.10 19.55 -4.91
C LYS A 98 1.50 19.87 -5.45
N ALA A 99 2.14 20.92 -4.93
CA ALA A 99 3.50 21.30 -5.30
C ALA A 99 4.51 20.18 -4.98
N ALA A 100 4.45 19.60 -3.76
CA ALA A 100 5.27 18.47 -3.37
C ALA A 100 5.08 17.28 -4.32
N MET A 101 3.84 16.94 -4.66
CA MET A 101 3.54 15.82 -5.57
C MET A 101 4.05 16.07 -7.00
N ALA A 102 3.94 17.30 -7.51
CA ALA A 102 4.48 17.67 -8.81
C ALA A 102 6.01 17.54 -8.84
N GLU A 103 6.68 18.02 -7.80
CA GLU A 103 8.14 17.93 -7.68
C GLU A 103 8.62 16.48 -7.57
N LEU A 104 7.95 15.66 -6.75
CA LEU A 104 8.28 14.23 -6.64
C LEU A 104 8.16 13.51 -7.98
N LYS A 105 7.14 13.83 -8.78
CA LYS A 105 6.99 13.29 -10.15
C LYS A 105 8.13 13.74 -11.06
N ARG A 106 8.50 15.03 -11.00
CA ARG A 106 9.62 15.58 -11.79
C ARG A 106 10.95 14.89 -11.45
N MET A 107 11.12 14.46 -10.20
CA MET A 107 12.29 13.71 -9.73
C MET A 107 12.25 12.19 -10.07
N GLY A 108 11.24 11.70 -10.79
CA GLY A 108 11.07 10.27 -11.07
C GLY A 108 10.56 9.44 -9.88
N LEU A 109 10.19 10.07 -8.77
CA LEU A 109 9.62 9.39 -7.59
C LEU A 109 8.10 9.15 -7.71
N GLY A 110 7.56 9.40 -8.90
CA GLY A 110 6.18 9.07 -9.29
C GLY A 110 6.00 7.65 -9.80
N ASP A 111 7.09 7.00 -10.21
CA ASP A 111 7.01 5.76 -10.98
C ASP A 111 6.89 4.53 -10.09
N VAL A 112 6.12 3.56 -10.59
CA VAL A 112 5.97 2.25 -9.99
C VAL A 112 6.94 1.30 -10.68
N GLU A 113 7.89 0.79 -9.91
CA GLU A 113 8.76 -0.30 -10.37
C GLU A 113 7.97 -1.61 -10.34
N HIS A 114 7.76 -2.18 -11.52
CA HIS A 114 7.17 -3.50 -11.65
C HIS A 114 8.26 -4.56 -11.69
N TYR A 115 8.06 -5.67 -10.98
CA TYR A 115 8.91 -6.84 -11.12
C TYR A 115 8.85 -7.35 -12.58
N PRO A 116 9.98 -7.79 -13.14
CA PRO A 116 9.99 -8.37 -14.47
C PRO A 116 9.06 -9.60 -14.52
N SER A 117 8.46 -9.81 -15.69
CA SER A 117 7.68 -11.02 -15.92
C SER A 117 8.61 -12.22 -15.89
N ILE A 118 8.18 -13.32 -15.25
CA ILE A 118 8.92 -14.57 -15.24
C ILE A 118 8.94 -15.11 -16.67
N ASP A 119 10.11 -15.23 -17.28
CA ASP A 119 10.25 -15.70 -18.66
C ASP A 119 9.96 -17.21 -18.81
N GLU A 120 9.86 -17.70 -20.04
CA GLU A 120 9.57 -19.11 -20.27
C GLU A 120 10.70 -20.06 -19.84
N ALA A 121 11.95 -19.64 -20.00
CA ALA A 121 13.11 -20.45 -19.65
C ALA A 121 13.19 -20.68 -18.13
N ASP A 122 12.98 -19.63 -17.35
CA ASP A 122 12.94 -19.66 -15.89
C ASP A 122 11.70 -20.39 -15.38
N ARG A 123 10.53 -20.23 -16.03
CA ARG A 123 9.37 -21.08 -15.75
C ARG A 123 9.72 -22.56 -15.92
N ARG A 124 10.41 -22.92 -17.02
CA ARG A 124 10.82 -24.30 -17.28
C ARG A 124 11.75 -24.84 -16.20
N LYS A 125 12.74 -24.04 -15.76
CA LYS A 125 13.63 -24.41 -14.63
C LYS A 125 12.84 -24.64 -13.33
N MET A 126 11.89 -23.76 -13.02
CA MET A 126 11.05 -23.93 -11.83
C MET A 126 10.23 -25.22 -11.88
N TYR A 127 9.55 -25.49 -12.99
CA TYR A 127 8.73 -26.70 -13.16
C TYR A 127 9.53 -28.00 -13.19
N THR A 128 10.81 -27.95 -13.56
CA THR A 128 11.71 -29.11 -13.56
C THR A 128 12.47 -29.29 -12.26
N SER A 129 12.40 -28.31 -11.34
CA SER A 129 13.04 -28.39 -10.04
C SER A 129 12.34 -29.36 -9.09
N ILE A 130 13.08 -29.86 -8.10
CA ILE A 130 12.54 -30.69 -7.02
C ILE A 130 11.42 -29.97 -6.24
N TYR A 131 11.43 -28.63 -6.20
CA TYR A 131 10.52 -27.82 -5.41
C TYR A 131 9.11 -27.74 -5.98
N LEU A 132 8.93 -28.01 -7.28
CA LEU A 132 7.61 -28.12 -7.93
C LEU A 132 7.34 -29.54 -8.46
N SER A 133 8.12 -30.52 -7.98
CA SER A 133 7.98 -31.92 -8.42
C SER A 133 6.64 -32.50 -7.94
N PRO A 134 5.78 -33.00 -8.85
CA PRO A 134 4.51 -33.62 -8.46
C PRO A 134 4.71 -34.97 -7.76
N ASN A 135 5.93 -35.52 -7.77
CA ASN A 135 6.27 -36.81 -7.17
C ASN A 135 6.58 -36.72 -5.68
N THR A 136 6.51 -35.52 -5.08
CA THR A 136 6.67 -35.33 -3.64
C THR A 136 5.47 -34.56 -3.07
N PRO A 137 5.03 -34.83 -1.83
CA PRO A 137 3.91 -34.10 -1.24
C PRO A 137 4.13 -32.58 -1.22
N PHE A 138 5.31 -32.13 -0.80
CA PHE A 138 5.64 -30.71 -0.76
C PHE A 138 5.78 -30.10 -2.16
N GLY A 139 6.43 -30.80 -3.10
CA GLY A 139 6.58 -30.33 -4.47
C GLY A 139 5.24 -30.18 -5.19
N LEU A 140 4.32 -31.13 -4.99
CA LEU A 140 2.97 -31.05 -5.54
C LEU A 140 2.19 -29.87 -4.95
N GLN A 141 2.26 -29.67 -3.63
CA GLN A 141 1.60 -28.55 -2.97
C GLN A 141 2.12 -27.20 -3.49
N ASN A 142 3.44 -27.05 -3.60
CA ASN A 142 4.07 -25.84 -4.10
C ASN A 142 3.70 -25.58 -5.56
N LYS A 143 3.71 -26.62 -6.40
CA LYS A 143 3.30 -26.53 -7.81
C LYS A 143 1.87 -26.02 -7.94
N VAL A 144 0.93 -26.62 -7.22
CA VAL A 144 -0.48 -26.22 -7.26
C VAL A 144 -0.64 -24.77 -6.79
N GLN A 145 0.01 -24.36 -5.70
CA GLN A 145 -0.04 -22.97 -5.26
C GLN A 145 0.59 -22.00 -6.27
N PHE A 146 1.71 -22.37 -6.89
CA PHE A 146 2.36 -21.57 -7.92
C PHE A 146 1.45 -21.38 -9.15
N ASP A 147 0.87 -22.47 -9.66
CA ASP A 147 -0.06 -22.43 -10.79
C ASP A 147 -1.27 -21.54 -10.48
N ILE A 148 -1.83 -21.67 -9.28
CA ILE A 148 -2.96 -20.82 -8.86
C ILE A 148 -2.56 -19.35 -8.85
N ARG A 149 -1.40 -19.02 -8.29
CA ARG A 149 -0.91 -17.63 -8.22
C ARG A 149 -0.64 -17.06 -9.61
N LEU A 150 0.04 -17.82 -10.46
CA LEU A 150 0.48 -17.36 -11.78
C LEU A 150 -0.71 -17.14 -12.72
N TYR A 151 -1.70 -18.04 -12.70
CA TYR A 151 -2.80 -18.03 -13.68
C TYR A 151 -4.10 -17.39 -13.18
N PHE A 152 -4.35 -17.38 -11.87
CA PHE A 152 -5.66 -16.98 -11.31
C PHE A 152 -5.60 -15.76 -10.38
N CYS A 153 -4.47 -15.47 -9.71
CA CYS A 153 -4.42 -14.44 -8.69
C CYS A 153 -4.02 -13.05 -9.23
N ARG A 154 -5.00 -12.15 -9.40
CA ARG A 154 -4.74 -10.73 -9.74
C ARG A 154 -4.34 -9.84 -8.55
N ARG A 155 -4.62 -10.28 -7.31
CA ARG A 155 -4.34 -9.54 -6.06
C ARG A 155 -3.40 -10.29 -5.12
N GLY A 156 -2.42 -11.00 -5.69
CA GLY A 156 -1.44 -11.76 -4.93
C GLY A 156 -2.09 -12.78 -4.00
N MET A 157 -1.81 -12.67 -2.70
CA MET A 157 -2.19 -13.65 -1.68
C MET A 157 -3.53 -13.38 -0.99
N GLU A 158 -4.21 -12.27 -1.26
CA GLU A 158 -5.37 -11.84 -0.46
C GLU A 158 -6.49 -12.89 -0.38
N ASN A 159 -6.77 -13.56 -1.50
CA ASN A 159 -7.86 -14.54 -1.59
C ASN A 159 -7.40 -15.98 -1.34
N MET A 160 -6.08 -16.24 -1.37
CA MET A 160 -5.52 -17.60 -1.32
C MET A 160 -5.95 -18.38 -0.06
N PRO A 161 -5.93 -17.80 1.16
CA PRO A 161 -6.37 -18.52 2.36
C PRO A 161 -7.85 -18.90 2.36
N GLN A 162 -8.67 -18.23 1.56
CA GLN A 162 -10.12 -18.42 1.50
C GLN A 162 -10.54 -19.32 0.35
N MET A 163 -9.61 -19.68 -0.54
CA MET A 163 -9.90 -20.58 -1.66
C MET A 163 -10.17 -21.99 -1.15
N THR A 164 -11.25 -22.58 -1.64
CA THR A 164 -11.61 -23.97 -1.36
C THR A 164 -11.80 -24.74 -2.67
N LYS A 165 -12.09 -26.04 -2.60
CA LYS A 165 -12.38 -26.84 -3.80
C LYS A 165 -13.55 -26.27 -4.62
N SER A 166 -14.54 -25.66 -3.97
CA SER A 166 -15.71 -25.10 -4.66
C SER A 166 -15.40 -23.83 -5.45
N THR A 167 -14.29 -23.15 -5.13
CA THR A 167 -13.75 -21.99 -5.85
C THR A 167 -13.35 -22.34 -7.28
N PHE A 168 -13.15 -23.62 -7.59
CA PHE A 168 -12.79 -24.08 -8.94
C PHE A 168 -13.94 -24.88 -9.58
N SER A 169 -14.15 -24.69 -10.89
CA SER A 169 -14.91 -25.64 -11.72
C SER A 169 -14.07 -26.14 -12.86
N VAL A 170 -14.31 -27.38 -13.23
CA VAL A 170 -13.77 -27.96 -14.44
C VAL A 170 -14.85 -27.89 -15.52
N LYS A 171 -14.51 -27.31 -16.68
CA LYS A 171 -15.37 -27.32 -17.87
C LYS A 171 -14.61 -27.89 -19.06
N ILE A 172 -15.25 -28.80 -19.78
CA ILE A 172 -14.74 -29.30 -21.06
C ILE A 172 -15.17 -28.33 -22.14
N ARG A 173 -14.22 -27.81 -22.93
CA ARG A 173 -14.50 -27.00 -24.13
C ARG A 173 -13.92 -27.72 -25.36
N ARG A 174 -14.26 -27.23 -26.56
CA ARG A 174 -13.80 -27.80 -27.86
C ARG A 174 -12.29 -28.07 -27.98
N ARG A 175 -11.43 -27.47 -27.13
CA ARG A 175 -9.97 -27.66 -27.11
C ARG A 175 -9.42 -28.38 -25.85
N GLY A 176 -10.29 -29.02 -25.05
CA GLY A 176 -9.88 -29.82 -23.88
C GLY A 176 -10.44 -29.34 -22.54
N LEU A 177 -9.89 -29.90 -21.46
CA LEU A 177 -10.23 -29.59 -20.06
C LEU A 177 -9.73 -28.19 -19.68
N ASN A 178 -10.64 -27.34 -19.20
CA ASN A 178 -10.32 -26.00 -18.70
C ASN A 178 -10.75 -25.90 -17.23
N MET A 179 -9.83 -25.45 -16.38
CA MET A 179 -10.14 -25.08 -15.01
C MET A 179 -10.56 -23.61 -14.97
N LEU A 180 -11.69 -23.33 -14.34
CA LEU A 180 -12.25 -22.00 -14.18
C LEU A 180 -12.26 -21.63 -12.71
N LEU A 181 -11.86 -20.38 -12.44
CA LEU A 181 -12.04 -19.77 -11.14
C LEU A 181 -13.47 -19.21 -11.05
N LYS A 182 -14.24 -19.65 -10.06
CA LYS A 182 -15.52 -19.06 -9.67
C LYS A 182 -15.21 -17.98 -8.65
N LEU A 183 -15.12 -16.73 -9.10
CA LEU A 183 -15.06 -15.56 -8.23
C LEU A 183 -16.46 -15.09 -7.90
#